data_AF-A0A3G1KYV0-F1
#
_entry.id   AF-A0A3G1KYV0-F1
#
_cell.length_a   1.000
_cell.length_b   1.000
_cell.length_c   1.000
_cell.angle_alpha   90.00
_cell.angle_beta   90.00
_cell.angle_gamma   90.00
#
_symmetry.space_group_name_H-M   'P 1'
#
loop_
_entity.id
_entity.type
_entity.pdbx_description
1 polymer ?
#
loop_
_entity_poly.entity_id
_entity_poly.type
_entity_poly.pdbx_seq_one_letter_code
_entity_poly.pdbx_strand_id
1 'polypeptide(L)'
;MMPTILEKIVKKPKISNNQITQGERKKAIKKDYLQMAISYFVLAHTELIAKQTELKVADITKSAHDLAANSEETSATAEETSATTQEFSAIMQTLDNSSAQNIERLNALQKKGVEVNDNLTIAKENMEELGRSLENIDSINQTVEGIADQTNLLALNAAIEAARVGDAGRGFAVVADEVRKLAAQTKDAVKEVKKVSGEIDRITADTKSINHTIFQDFDEYFHESRAIADTIQEHTEKIKNATEATRNINMAMEQLAGASEEIAGLAADLSNTADFGSVVMKEIQELSTIVKPYIHIEADDSSLTNILARRLVDHANYLLDVVAKGGSKTRTKNHHECAFGLWYDKAKDRYGHIPEFVSLDKPHEMVHVAGQKVAEEITIRNLELLIEASGEILKAFLSFAKTIDE
;
A
#
# COMPACT_ATOMS: atom_id res chain seq x y z
N MET A 1 -0.52 4.03 61.57
CA MET A 1 0.16 3.26 62.64
C MET A 1 1.70 3.23 62.51
N MET A 2 2.32 4.03 61.63
CA MET A 2 3.77 4.08 61.42
C MET A 2 4.64 5.00 62.33
N PRO A 3 4.15 5.86 63.25
CA PRO A 3 5.06 6.74 64.02
C PRO A 3 5.96 5.99 65.02
N THR A 4 5.50 4.84 65.53
CA THR A 4 6.11 4.15 66.69
C THR A 4 7.31 3.27 66.37
N ILE A 5 7.56 2.95 65.09
CA ILE A 5 8.71 2.14 64.68
C ILE A 5 9.95 3.03 64.45
N LEU A 6 9.77 4.22 63.85
CA LEU A 6 10.86 5.18 63.65
C LEU A 6 11.40 5.74 64.97
N GLU A 7 10.54 6.01 65.96
CA GLU A 7 10.98 6.41 67.31
C GLU A 7 11.82 5.34 68.03
N LYS A 8 11.63 4.06 67.70
CA LYS A 8 12.44 2.97 68.27
C LYS A 8 13.78 2.80 67.57
N ILE A 9 13.90 3.19 66.30
CA ILE A 9 15.17 3.13 65.53
C ILE A 9 16.06 4.35 65.86
N VAL A 10 15.47 5.50 66.21
CA VAL A 10 16.19 6.73 66.58
C VAL A 10 16.71 6.74 68.04
N LYS A 11 16.34 5.73 68.86
CA LYS A 11 17.07 5.49 70.11
C LYS A 11 18.45 4.95 69.76
N LYS A 12 19.43 5.87 69.64
CA LYS A 12 20.86 5.56 69.76
C LYS A 12 20.99 4.50 70.86
N PRO A 13 21.62 3.35 70.61
CA PRO A 13 22.02 2.51 71.72
C PRO A 13 22.85 3.42 72.62
N LYS A 14 22.41 3.64 73.87
CA LYS A 14 23.30 4.17 74.89
C LYS A 14 24.41 3.14 74.99
N ILE A 15 25.49 3.38 74.25
CA ILE A 15 26.75 2.67 74.43
C ILE A 15 27.08 2.90 75.89
N SER A 16 26.94 1.85 76.70
CA SER A 16 27.42 1.83 78.07
C SER A 16 28.85 2.33 78.04
N ASN A 17 29.09 3.49 78.66
CA ASN A 17 30.33 4.25 78.53
C ASN A 17 31.55 3.58 79.17
N ASN A 18 31.42 2.34 79.64
CA ASN A 18 32.49 1.55 80.24
C ASN A 18 32.82 0.38 79.32
N GLN A 19 34.07 0.35 78.85
CA GLN A 19 34.72 -0.69 78.01
C GLN A 19 34.78 -0.45 76.49
N ILE A 20 34.85 0.81 76.03
CA ILE A 20 35.35 1.10 74.68
C ILE A 20 36.58 2.00 74.82
N THR A 21 37.74 1.47 74.43
CA THR A 21 39.00 2.21 74.38
C THR A 21 38.90 3.40 73.41
N GLN A 22 39.70 4.45 73.61
CA GLN A 22 39.73 5.61 72.72
C GLN A 22 40.00 5.22 71.25
N GLY A 23 40.70 4.09 71.03
CA GLY A 23 40.95 3.50 69.71
C GLY A 23 39.69 2.92 69.06
N GLU A 24 38.86 2.19 69.82
CA GLU A 24 37.60 1.61 69.32
C GLU A 24 36.55 2.69 69.03
N ARG A 25 36.51 3.79 69.79
CA ARG A 25 35.66 4.96 69.47
C ARG A 25 36.09 5.64 68.17
N LYS A 26 37.40 5.86 67.97
CA LYS A 26 37.92 6.43 66.72
C LYS A 26 37.66 5.51 65.53
N LYS A 27 37.73 4.19 65.71
CA LYS A 27 37.41 3.21 64.66
C LYS A 27 35.92 3.18 64.32
N ALA A 28 35.02 3.32 65.31
CA ALA A 28 33.59 3.46 65.08
C ALA A 28 33.23 4.75 64.33
N ILE A 29 33.78 5.90 64.76
CA ILE A 29 33.52 7.21 64.12
C ILE A 29 34.03 7.25 62.66
N LYS A 30 35.20 6.64 62.37
CA LYS A 30 35.71 6.51 60.98
C LYS A 30 34.79 5.69 60.08
N LYS A 31 34.20 4.62 60.63
CA LYS A 31 33.28 3.75 59.90
C LYS A 31 31.96 4.45 59.57
N ASP A 32 31.48 5.33 60.45
CA ASP A 32 30.25 6.11 60.26
C ASP A 32 30.36 7.11 59.10
N TYR A 33 31.52 7.78 58.93
CA TYR A 33 31.68 8.81 57.88
C TYR A 33 31.79 8.22 56.46
N LEU A 34 32.57 7.16 56.29
CA LEU A 34 32.65 6.44 55.00
C LEU A 34 31.29 5.87 54.60
N GLN A 35 30.53 5.32 55.55
CA GLN A 35 29.18 4.82 55.29
C GLN A 35 28.23 5.96 54.84
N MET A 36 28.36 7.15 55.44
CA MET A 36 27.57 8.31 55.04
C MET A 36 27.92 8.81 53.63
N ALA A 37 29.21 8.85 53.29
CA ALA A 37 29.67 9.21 51.95
C ALA A 37 29.17 8.23 50.88
N ILE A 38 29.19 6.93 51.17
CA ILE A 38 28.60 5.90 50.30
C ILE A 38 27.10 6.13 50.12
N SER A 39 26.39 6.43 51.21
CA SER A 39 24.95 6.69 51.18
C SER A 39 24.61 7.89 50.31
N TYR A 40 25.40 8.96 50.39
CA TYR A 40 25.24 10.14 49.53
C TYR A 40 25.55 9.84 48.06
N PHE A 41 26.55 9.01 47.79
CA PHE A 41 26.88 8.58 46.43
C PHE A 41 25.78 7.71 45.82
N VAL A 42 25.19 6.80 46.60
CA VAL A 42 24.03 6.00 46.20
C VAL A 42 22.82 6.90 45.90
N LEU A 43 22.59 7.94 46.72
CA LEU A 43 21.55 8.93 46.46
C LEU A 43 21.78 9.65 45.13
N ALA A 44 23.01 10.07 44.84
CA ALA A 44 23.35 10.67 43.54
C ALA A 44 23.09 9.72 42.37
N HIS A 45 23.47 8.44 42.48
CA HIS A 45 23.13 7.42 41.48
C HIS A 45 21.61 7.27 41.28
N THR A 46 20.85 7.34 42.36
CA THR A 46 19.38 7.22 42.32
C THR A 46 18.76 8.37 41.52
N GLU A 47 19.28 9.59 41.69
CA GLU A 47 18.88 10.76 40.88
C GLU A 47 19.27 10.63 39.41
N LEU A 48 20.45 10.06 39.11
CA LEU A 48 20.88 9.79 37.73
C LEU A 48 19.93 8.79 37.04
N ILE A 49 19.57 7.71 37.74
CA ILE A 49 18.61 6.71 37.24
C ILE A 49 17.22 7.33 37.06
N ALA A 50 16.78 8.21 37.98
CA ALA A 50 15.52 8.94 37.84
C ALA A 50 15.53 9.81 36.58
N LYS A 51 16.63 10.51 36.30
CA LYS A 51 16.76 11.32 35.08
C LYS A 51 16.77 10.47 33.81
N GLN A 52 17.44 9.32 33.83
CA GLN A 52 17.42 8.38 32.71
C GLN A 52 16.00 7.86 32.45
N THR A 53 15.27 7.54 33.52
CA THR A 53 13.87 7.10 33.46
C THR A 53 12.96 8.19 32.90
N GLU A 54 13.16 9.46 33.27
CA GLU A 54 12.43 10.61 32.71
C GLU A 54 12.52 10.68 31.19
N LEU A 55 13.73 10.62 30.65
CA LEU A 55 13.93 10.68 29.21
C LEU A 55 13.28 9.48 28.52
N LYS A 56 13.40 8.29 29.11
CA LYS A 56 12.82 7.08 28.54
C LYS A 56 11.28 7.12 28.54
N VAL A 57 10.66 7.61 29.61
CA VAL A 57 9.22 7.81 29.71
C VAL A 57 8.73 8.78 28.64
N ALA A 58 9.41 9.91 28.45
CA ALA A 58 9.05 10.89 27.43
C ALA A 58 9.11 10.29 26.00
N ASP A 59 10.16 9.51 25.70
CA ASP A 59 10.30 8.81 24.41
C ASP A 59 9.18 7.78 24.18
N ILE A 60 8.83 7.04 25.24
CA ILE A 60 7.76 6.03 25.23
C ILE A 60 6.39 6.68 25.00
N THR A 61 6.07 7.77 25.72
CA THR A 61 4.81 8.52 25.55
C THR A 61 4.65 9.03 24.13
N LYS A 62 5.72 9.62 23.56
CA LYS A 62 5.69 10.07 22.17
C LYS A 62 5.43 8.91 21.21
N SER A 63 6.16 7.81 21.39
CA SER A 63 6.01 6.61 20.56
C SER A 63 4.60 6.02 20.65
N ALA A 64 4.00 6.00 21.84
CA ALA A 64 2.62 5.55 22.06
C ALA A 64 1.62 6.42 21.31
N HIS A 65 1.75 7.75 21.40
CA HIS A 65 0.89 8.69 20.70
C HIS A 65 1.01 8.55 19.17
N ASP A 66 2.24 8.49 18.64
CA ASP A 66 2.48 8.32 17.20
C ASP A 66 1.89 6.99 16.70
N LEU A 67 1.99 5.93 17.50
CA LEU A 67 1.45 4.61 17.16
C LEU A 67 -0.09 4.59 17.16
N ALA A 68 -0.73 5.25 18.13
CA ALA A 68 -2.18 5.39 18.19
C ALA A 68 -2.72 6.18 16.98
N ALA A 69 -2.09 7.31 16.64
CA ALA A 69 -2.49 8.12 15.50
C ALA A 69 -2.35 7.35 14.17
N ASN A 70 -1.24 6.62 13.98
CA ASN A 70 -1.04 5.79 12.79
C ASN A 70 -2.06 4.64 12.70
N SER A 71 -2.46 4.07 13.83
CA SER A 71 -3.51 3.04 13.88
C SER A 71 -4.87 3.60 13.47
N GLU A 72 -5.26 4.77 13.98
CA GLU A 72 -6.52 5.42 13.59
C GLU A 72 -6.55 5.73 12.07
N GLU A 73 -5.46 6.29 11.53
CA GLU A 73 -5.33 6.58 10.10
C GLU A 73 -5.38 5.30 9.24
N THR A 74 -4.68 4.26 9.68
CA THR A 74 -4.67 2.96 8.99
C THR A 74 -6.06 2.32 8.98
N SER A 75 -6.79 2.41 10.10
CA SER A 75 -8.16 1.90 10.20
C SER A 75 -9.11 2.64 9.26
N ALA A 76 -9.03 3.97 9.24
CA ALA A 76 -9.86 4.78 8.33
C ALA A 76 -9.57 4.46 6.85
N THR A 77 -8.29 4.31 6.49
CA THR A 77 -7.88 3.94 5.13
C THR A 77 -8.38 2.54 4.75
N ALA A 78 -8.34 1.58 5.68
CA ALA A 78 -8.86 0.23 5.46
C ALA A 78 -10.37 0.23 5.24
N GLU A 79 -11.13 1.02 6.00
CA GLU A 79 -12.58 1.18 5.82
C GLU A 79 -12.94 1.82 4.47
N GLU A 80 -12.26 2.91 4.09
CA GLU A 80 -12.48 3.58 2.80
C GLU A 80 -12.17 2.65 1.61
N THR A 81 -11.06 1.89 1.71
CA THR A 81 -10.68 0.91 0.70
C THR A 81 -11.70 -0.22 0.61
N SER A 82 -12.21 -0.69 1.75
CA SER A 82 -13.27 -1.71 1.80
C SER A 82 -14.55 -1.23 1.10
N ALA A 83 -14.99 0.00 1.39
CA ALA A 83 -16.16 0.60 0.74
C ALA A 83 -15.99 0.71 -0.79
N THR A 84 -14.81 1.16 -1.24
CA THR A 84 -14.46 1.25 -2.67
C THR A 84 -14.46 -0.12 -3.33
N THR A 85 -13.99 -1.14 -2.62
CA THR A 85 -13.91 -2.52 -3.10
C THR A 85 -15.31 -3.16 -3.21
N GLN A 86 -16.26 -2.77 -2.34
CA GLN A 86 -17.67 -3.16 -2.46
C GLN A 86 -18.34 -2.53 -3.68
N GLU A 87 -18.10 -1.24 -3.94
CA GLU A 87 -18.60 -0.57 -5.14
C GLU A 87 -18.04 -1.23 -6.41
N PHE A 88 -16.74 -1.52 -6.42
CA PHE A 88 -16.09 -2.21 -7.53
C PHE A 88 -16.68 -3.60 -7.77
N SER A 89 -17.01 -4.35 -6.71
CA SER A 89 -17.69 -5.65 -6.82
C SER A 89 -19.05 -5.53 -7.51
N ALA A 90 -19.84 -4.51 -7.17
CA ALA A 90 -21.14 -4.25 -7.80
C ALA A 90 -21.00 -3.87 -9.28
N ILE A 91 -19.97 -3.10 -9.62
CA ILE A 91 -19.64 -2.76 -11.01
C ILE A 91 -19.25 -4.02 -11.79
N MET A 92 -18.40 -4.89 -11.25
CA MET A 92 -18.02 -6.15 -11.89
C MET A 92 -19.22 -7.04 -12.16
N GLN A 93 -20.14 -7.17 -11.20
CA GLN A 93 -21.38 -7.93 -11.40
C GLN A 93 -22.25 -7.34 -12.51
N THR A 94 -22.34 -6.01 -12.59
CA THR A 94 -23.07 -5.32 -13.66
C THR A 94 -22.44 -5.56 -15.03
N LEU A 95 -21.10 -5.54 -15.11
CA LEU A 95 -20.36 -5.83 -16.34
C LEU A 95 -20.51 -7.28 -16.79
N ASP A 96 -20.51 -8.24 -15.86
CA ASP A 96 -20.72 -9.66 -16.16
C ASP A 96 -22.12 -9.89 -16.76
N ASN A 97 -23.15 -9.32 -16.12
CA ASN A 97 -24.53 -9.38 -16.62
C ASN A 97 -24.66 -8.72 -18.01
N SER A 98 -24.04 -7.56 -18.21
CA SER A 98 -24.05 -6.86 -19.50
C SER A 98 -23.35 -7.68 -20.60
N SER A 99 -22.24 -8.34 -20.26
CA SER A 99 -21.51 -9.21 -21.19
C SER A 99 -22.36 -10.41 -21.61
N ALA A 100 -23.03 -11.07 -20.65
CA ALA A 100 -23.98 -12.14 -20.94
C ALA A 100 -25.13 -11.70 -21.86
N GLN A 101 -25.72 -10.53 -21.61
CA GLN A 101 -26.76 -9.96 -22.48
C GLN A 101 -26.25 -9.64 -23.88
N ASN A 102 -25.02 -9.15 -24.01
CA ASN A 102 -24.43 -8.86 -25.31
C ASN A 102 -24.16 -10.13 -26.12
N ILE A 103 -23.72 -11.22 -25.49
CA ILE A 103 -23.61 -12.54 -26.14
C ILE A 103 -24.97 -13.03 -26.63
N GLU A 104 -26.03 -12.93 -25.82
CA GLU A 104 -27.37 -13.32 -26.23
C GLU A 104 -27.85 -12.52 -27.46
N ARG A 105 -27.63 -11.21 -27.45
CA ARG A 105 -27.95 -10.33 -28.59
C ARG A 105 -27.15 -10.68 -29.85
N LEU A 106 -25.86 -10.98 -29.72
CA LEU A 106 -25.03 -11.42 -30.84
C LEU A 106 -25.52 -12.74 -31.43
N ASN A 107 -25.89 -13.72 -30.59
CA ASN A 107 -26.45 -14.98 -31.05
C ASN A 107 -27.77 -14.77 -31.82
N ALA A 108 -28.64 -13.88 -31.34
CA ALA A 108 -29.87 -13.53 -32.05
C ALA A 108 -29.60 -12.84 -33.39
N LEU A 109 -28.60 -11.96 -33.44
CA LEU A 109 -28.14 -11.29 -34.65
C LEU A 109 -27.57 -12.28 -35.67
N GLN A 110 -26.71 -13.20 -35.25
CA GLN A 110 -26.19 -14.27 -36.10
C GLN A 110 -27.30 -15.13 -36.70
N LYS A 111 -28.28 -15.54 -35.88
CA LYS A 111 -29.43 -16.30 -36.38
C LYS A 111 -30.18 -15.54 -37.47
N LYS A 112 -30.42 -14.25 -37.28
CA LYS A 112 -31.09 -13.40 -38.27
C LYS A 112 -30.24 -13.23 -39.53
N GLY A 113 -28.93 -13.14 -39.39
CA GLY A 113 -28.00 -13.13 -40.53
C GLY A 113 -28.11 -14.39 -41.38
N VAL A 114 -28.24 -15.57 -40.75
CA VAL A 114 -28.43 -16.84 -41.47
C VAL A 114 -29.74 -16.83 -42.25
N GLU A 115 -30.84 -16.37 -41.62
CA GLU A 115 -32.14 -16.25 -42.30
C GLU A 115 -32.08 -15.31 -43.52
N VAL A 116 -31.31 -14.22 -43.46
CA VAL A 116 -31.11 -13.33 -44.61
C VAL A 116 -30.30 -14.03 -45.71
N ASN A 117 -29.22 -14.73 -45.35
CA ASN A 117 -28.39 -15.46 -46.30
C ASN A 117 -29.17 -16.56 -47.06
N ASP A 118 -30.08 -17.25 -46.37
CA ASP A 118 -30.98 -18.23 -46.99
C ASP A 118 -31.93 -17.55 -48.00
N ASN A 119 -32.51 -16.40 -47.65
CA ASN A 119 -33.37 -15.63 -48.55
C ASN A 119 -32.63 -15.10 -49.79
N LEU A 120 -31.37 -14.69 -49.64
CA LEU A 120 -30.52 -14.27 -50.77
C LEU A 120 -30.22 -15.42 -51.72
N THR A 121 -30.08 -16.63 -51.18
CA THR A 121 -29.89 -17.86 -51.96
C THR A 121 -31.13 -18.15 -52.80
N ILE A 122 -32.32 -18.09 -52.20
CA ILE A 122 -33.60 -18.22 -52.93
C ILE A 122 -33.74 -17.13 -54.01
N ALA A 123 -33.39 -15.88 -53.68
CA ALA A 123 -33.46 -14.79 -54.65
C ALA A 123 -32.53 -15.01 -55.85
N LYS A 124 -31.33 -15.57 -55.63
CA LYS A 124 -30.41 -15.95 -56.69
C LYS A 124 -31.01 -17.01 -57.61
N GLU A 125 -31.59 -18.07 -57.05
CA GLU A 125 -32.24 -19.15 -57.81
C GLU A 125 -33.39 -18.61 -58.67
N ASN A 126 -34.24 -17.75 -58.10
CA ASN A 126 -35.34 -17.11 -58.84
C ASN A 126 -34.84 -16.25 -60.03
N MET A 127 -33.72 -15.55 -59.88
CA MET A 127 -33.13 -14.77 -60.98
C MET A 127 -32.49 -15.65 -62.06
N GLU A 128 -32.00 -16.83 -61.71
CA GLU A 128 -31.54 -17.82 -62.69
C GLU A 128 -32.72 -18.40 -63.48
N GLU A 129 -33.83 -18.70 -62.82
CA GLU A 129 -35.07 -19.16 -63.47
C GLU A 129 -35.69 -18.08 -64.38
N LEU A 130 -35.71 -16.82 -63.93
CA LEU A 130 -36.18 -15.70 -64.75
C LEU A 130 -35.33 -15.53 -66.02
N GLY A 131 -34.00 -15.62 -65.89
CA GLY A 131 -33.11 -15.57 -67.06
C GLY A 131 -33.41 -16.66 -68.09
N ARG A 132 -33.61 -17.91 -67.64
CA ARG A 132 -34.02 -19.02 -68.54
C ARG A 132 -35.38 -18.77 -69.19
N SER A 133 -36.30 -18.13 -68.47
CA SER A 133 -37.62 -17.78 -69.00
C SER A 133 -37.53 -16.70 -70.09
N LEU A 134 -36.63 -15.72 -69.94
CA LEU A 134 -36.37 -14.69 -70.94
C LEU A 134 -35.72 -15.27 -72.19
N GLU A 135 -34.76 -16.18 -72.05
CA GLU A 135 -34.17 -16.92 -73.18
C GLU A 135 -35.25 -17.66 -74.00
N ASN A 136 -36.20 -18.30 -73.31
CA ASN A 136 -37.33 -18.97 -73.96
C ASN A 136 -38.25 -17.97 -74.68
N ILE A 137 -38.54 -16.81 -74.08
CA ILE A 137 -39.35 -15.75 -74.70
C ILE A 137 -38.66 -15.22 -75.96
N ASP A 138 -37.35 -15.00 -75.91
CA ASP A 138 -36.58 -14.53 -77.05
C ASP A 138 -36.57 -15.55 -78.20
N SER A 139 -36.49 -16.86 -77.89
CA SER A 139 -36.63 -17.93 -78.88
C SER A 139 -38.01 -17.94 -79.55
N ILE A 140 -39.08 -17.76 -78.75
CA ILE A 140 -40.44 -17.63 -79.27
C ILE A 140 -40.57 -16.40 -80.16
N ASN A 141 -40.06 -15.24 -79.72
CA ASN A 141 -40.08 -14.00 -80.50
C ASN A 141 -39.34 -14.12 -81.83
N GLN A 142 -38.18 -14.78 -81.87
CA GLN A 142 -37.47 -15.08 -83.12
C GLN A 142 -38.31 -15.94 -84.07
N THR A 143 -39.02 -16.93 -83.52
CA THR A 143 -39.91 -17.79 -84.30
C THR A 143 -41.10 -16.99 -84.86
N VAL A 144 -41.75 -16.16 -84.05
CA VAL A 144 -42.89 -15.31 -84.47
C VAL A 144 -42.46 -14.28 -85.51
N GLU A 145 -41.30 -13.65 -85.35
CA GLU A 145 -40.74 -12.73 -86.35
C GLU A 145 -40.51 -13.43 -87.68
N GLY A 146 -39.96 -14.66 -87.65
CA GLY A 146 -39.79 -15.50 -88.83
C GLY A 146 -41.12 -15.86 -89.51
N ILE A 147 -42.16 -16.19 -88.74
CA ILE A 147 -43.51 -16.43 -89.27
C ILE A 147 -44.10 -15.17 -89.91
N ALA A 148 -43.92 -14.01 -89.26
CA ALA A 148 -44.39 -12.73 -89.80
C ALA A 148 -43.67 -12.37 -91.12
N ASP A 149 -42.36 -12.62 -91.22
CA ASP A 149 -41.60 -12.45 -92.46
C ASP A 149 -42.11 -13.34 -93.59
N GLN A 150 -42.32 -14.63 -93.30
CA GLN A 150 -42.87 -15.58 -94.26
C GLN A 150 -44.28 -15.18 -94.71
N THR A 151 -45.12 -14.73 -93.78
CA THR A 151 -46.49 -14.28 -94.05
C THR A 151 -46.49 -13.02 -94.91
N ASN A 152 -45.60 -12.06 -94.63
CA ASN A 152 -45.41 -10.86 -95.42
C ASN A 152 -44.95 -11.16 -96.86
N LEU A 153 -44.02 -12.11 -97.03
CA LEU A 153 -43.57 -12.57 -98.35
C LEU A 153 -44.68 -13.30 -99.12
N LEU A 154 -45.44 -14.17 -98.45
CA LEU A 154 -46.60 -14.86 -99.04
C LEU A 154 -47.67 -13.85 -99.51
N ALA A 155 -47.99 -12.88 -98.66
CA ALA A 155 -48.95 -11.82 -98.98
C ALA A 155 -48.47 -10.93 -100.13
N LEU A 156 -47.18 -10.59 -100.18
CA LEU A 156 -46.57 -9.85 -101.29
C LEU A 156 -46.70 -10.62 -102.62
N ASN A 157 -46.38 -11.92 -102.61
CA ASN A 157 -46.53 -12.78 -103.79
C ASN A 157 -47.99 -12.86 -104.24
N ALA A 158 -48.93 -12.96 -103.30
CA ALA A 158 -50.36 -12.96 -103.59
C ALA A 158 -50.84 -11.62 -104.16
N ALA A 159 -50.35 -10.48 -103.65
CA ALA A 159 -50.68 -9.16 -104.16
C ALA A 159 -50.16 -8.96 -105.60
N ILE A 160 -48.94 -9.45 -105.90
CA ILE A 160 -48.36 -9.43 -107.25
C ILE A 160 -49.22 -10.25 -108.22
N GLU A 161 -49.60 -11.47 -107.84
CA GLU A 161 -50.41 -12.33 -108.70
C GLU A 161 -51.84 -11.77 -108.88
N ALA A 162 -52.43 -11.19 -107.83
CA ALA A 162 -53.73 -10.52 -107.91
C ALA A 162 -53.70 -9.32 -108.88
N ALA A 163 -52.61 -8.54 -108.91
CA ALA A 163 -52.42 -7.47 -109.88
C ALA A 163 -52.27 -7.98 -111.33
N ARG A 164 -51.70 -9.18 -111.50
CA ARG A 164 -51.49 -9.81 -112.82
C ARG A 164 -52.78 -10.27 -113.49
N VAL A 165 -53.81 -10.67 -112.72
CA VAL A 165 -55.12 -11.11 -113.27
C VAL A 165 -56.09 -9.94 -113.53
N GLY A 166 -55.68 -8.68 -113.28
CA GLY A 166 -56.47 -7.49 -113.58
C GLY A 166 -57.74 -7.37 -112.72
N ASP A 167 -58.88 -7.05 -113.36
CA ASP A 167 -60.13 -6.75 -112.65
C ASP A 167 -60.70 -7.91 -111.82
N ALA A 168 -60.45 -9.16 -112.22
CA ALA A 168 -60.89 -10.35 -111.48
C ALA A 168 -60.13 -10.55 -110.14
N GLY A 169 -58.93 -9.94 -110.01
CA GLY A 169 -58.07 -10.08 -108.83
C GLY A 169 -58.26 -9.01 -107.76
N ARG A 170 -59.07 -7.96 -107.98
CA ARG A 170 -59.19 -6.80 -107.06
C ARG A 170 -59.56 -7.19 -105.62
N GLY A 171 -60.46 -8.16 -105.43
CA GLY A 171 -60.83 -8.64 -104.09
C GLY A 171 -59.67 -9.33 -103.37
N PHE A 172 -58.89 -10.13 -104.09
CA PHE A 172 -57.70 -10.81 -103.55
C PHE A 172 -56.57 -9.83 -103.25
N ALA A 173 -56.38 -8.79 -104.05
CA ALA A 173 -55.38 -7.76 -103.82
C ALA A 173 -55.62 -7.03 -102.47
N VAL A 174 -56.88 -6.69 -102.16
CA VAL A 174 -57.24 -6.05 -100.87
C VAL A 174 -56.95 -6.96 -99.69
N VAL A 175 -57.29 -8.25 -99.79
CA VAL A 175 -56.99 -9.23 -98.72
C VAL A 175 -55.47 -9.39 -98.55
N ALA A 176 -54.73 -9.49 -99.65
CA ALA A 176 -53.27 -9.61 -99.61
C ALA A 176 -52.60 -8.40 -98.95
N ASP A 177 -53.04 -7.17 -99.27
CA ASP A 177 -52.55 -5.96 -98.61
C ASP A 177 -52.88 -5.92 -97.11
N GLU A 178 -54.08 -6.37 -96.71
CA GLU A 178 -54.45 -6.44 -95.29
C GLU A 178 -53.62 -7.49 -94.53
N VAL A 179 -53.38 -8.67 -95.12
CA VAL A 179 -52.48 -9.69 -94.54
C VAL A 179 -51.06 -9.16 -94.42
N ARG A 180 -50.58 -8.41 -95.42
CA ARG A 180 -49.25 -7.77 -95.39
C ARG A 180 -49.15 -6.75 -94.26
N LYS A 181 -50.20 -5.96 -94.04
CA LYS A 181 -50.30 -5.00 -92.94
C LYS A 181 -50.32 -5.70 -91.57
N LEU A 182 -51.07 -6.78 -91.42
CA LEU A 182 -51.08 -7.60 -90.19
C LEU A 182 -49.70 -8.22 -89.91
N ALA A 183 -48.99 -8.69 -90.94
CA ALA A 183 -47.64 -9.22 -90.79
C ALA A 183 -46.64 -8.13 -90.34
N ALA A 184 -46.73 -6.93 -90.91
CA ALA A 184 -45.94 -5.77 -90.46
C ALA A 184 -46.26 -5.38 -89.00
N GLN A 185 -47.55 -5.32 -88.63
CA GLN A 185 -47.97 -5.05 -87.25
C GLN A 185 -47.47 -6.12 -86.28
N THR A 186 -47.45 -7.39 -86.70
CA THR A 186 -46.89 -8.50 -85.89
C THR A 186 -45.39 -8.29 -85.64
N LYS A 187 -44.63 -7.86 -86.65
CA LYS A 187 -43.21 -7.53 -86.48
C LYS A 187 -42.98 -6.39 -85.49
N ASP A 188 -43.77 -5.33 -85.61
CA ASP A 188 -43.64 -4.18 -84.71
C ASP A 188 -43.99 -4.59 -83.27
N ALA A 189 -45.00 -5.44 -83.07
CA ALA A 189 -45.31 -6.01 -81.77
C ALA A 189 -44.14 -6.88 -81.22
N VAL A 190 -43.53 -7.73 -82.04
CA VAL A 190 -42.36 -8.54 -81.62
C VAL A 190 -41.17 -7.65 -81.24
N LYS A 191 -40.93 -6.54 -81.94
CA LYS A 191 -39.88 -5.58 -81.58
C LYS A 191 -40.12 -4.96 -80.20
N GLU A 192 -41.36 -4.59 -79.90
CA GLU A 192 -41.70 -4.08 -78.56
C GLU A 192 -41.51 -5.14 -77.47
N VAL A 193 -41.90 -6.40 -77.73
CA VAL A 193 -41.65 -7.50 -76.76
C VAL A 193 -40.14 -7.73 -76.57
N LYS A 194 -39.33 -7.72 -77.64
CA LYS A 194 -37.86 -7.82 -77.53
C LYS A 194 -37.26 -6.68 -76.72
N LYS A 195 -37.78 -5.46 -76.87
CA LYS A 195 -37.34 -4.31 -76.08
C LYS A 195 -37.62 -4.53 -74.59
N VAL A 196 -38.84 -4.96 -74.25
CA VAL A 196 -39.22 -5.28 -72.86
C VAL A 196 -38.39 -6.44 -72.31
N SER A 197 -38.18 -7.51 -73.10
CA SER A 197 -37.32 -8.65 -72.74
C SER A 197 -35.91 -8.19 -72.37
N GLY A 198 -35.29 -7.37 -73.23
CA GLY A 198 -33.97 -6.79 -72.97
C GLY A 198 -33.91 -5.87 -71.74
N GLU A 199 -34.98 -5.14 -71.44
CA GLU A 199 -35.07 -4.34 -70.20
C GLU A 199 -35.12 -5.25 -68.95
N ILE A 200 -35.90 -6.34 -68.98
CA ILE A 200 -35.98 -7.30 -67.87
C ILE A 200 -34.65 -8.04 -67.70
N ASP A 201 -33.99 -8.42 -68.80
CA ASP A 201 -32.66 -9.05 -68.75
C ASP A 201 -31.63 -8.16 -68.06
N ARG A 202 -31.62 -6.87 -68.41
CA ARG A 202 -30.73 -5.89 -67.77
C ARG A 202 -31.02 -5.76 -66.27
N ILE A 203 -32.29 -5.63 -65.89
CA ILE A 203 -32.70 -5.56 -64.47
C ILE A 203 -32.30 -6.85 -63.74
N THR A 204 -32.43 -8.01 -64.38
CA THR A 204 -32.03 -9.30 -63.81
C THR A 204 -30.53 -9.37 -63.57
N ALA A 205 -29.71 -8.90 -64.52
CA ALA A 205 -28.26 -8.83 -64.37
C ALA A 205 -27.85 -7.86 -63.25
N ASP A 206 -28.45 -6.66 -63.21
CA ASP A 206 -28.21 -5.67 -62.16
C ASP A 206 -28.57 -6.24 -60.78
N THR A 207 -29.71 -6.93 -60.67
CA THR A 207 -30.16 -7.53 -59.41
C THR A 207 -29.27 -8.69 -58.97
N LYS A 208 -28.75 -9.51 -59.91
CA LYS A 208 -27.74 -10.54 -59.60
C LYS A 208 -26.46 -9.93 -59.05
N SER A 209 -26.00 -8.81 -59.62
CA SER A 209 -24.82 -8.10 -59.14
C SER A 209 -25.03 -7.57 -57.72
N ILE A 210 -26.18 -6.94 -57.44
CA ILE A 210 -26.53 -6.47 -56.10
C ILE A 210 -26.57 -7.63 -55.11
N ASN A 211 -27.21 -8.75 -55.48
CA ASN A 211 -27.30 -9.93 -54.63
C ASN A 211 -25.90 -10.49 -54.30
N HIS A 212 -24.99 -10.50 -55.27
CA HIS A 212 -23.60 -10.91 -55.04
C HIS A 212 -22.87 -10.00 -54.05
N THR A 213 -23.05 -8.68 -54.14
CA THR A 213 -22.47 -7.73 -53.17
C THR A 213 -23.04 -7.96 -51.78
N ILE A 214 -24.35 -8.16 -51.64
CA ILE A 214 -24.97 -8.42 -50.34
C ILE A 214 -24.42 -9.71 -49.71
N PHE A 215 -24.15 -10.76 -50.50
CA PHE A 215 -23.48 -11.96 -49.98
C PHE A 215 -22.09 -11.68 -49.40
N GLN A 216 -21.30 -10.81 -50.05
CA GLN A 216 -19.99 -10.42 -49.54
C GLN A 216 -20.11 -9.62 -48.23
N ASP A 217 -21.06 -8.67 -48.18
CA ASP A 217 -21.33 -7.88 -46.97
C ASP A 217 -21.74 -8.77 -45.79
N PHE A 218 -22.53 -9.83 -46.03
CA PHE A 218 -22.93 -10.76 -44.98
C PHE A 218 -21.80 -11.69 -44.52
N ASP A 219 -20.87 -12.07 -45.40
CA ASP A 219 -19.67 -12.83 -45.01
C ASP A 219 -18.79 -12.02 -44.05
N GLU A 220 -18.56 -10.74 -44.38
CA GLU A 220 -17.83 -9.80 -43.51
C GLU A 220 -18.58 -9.59 -42.19
N TYR A 221 -19.91 -9.40 -42.23
CA TYR A 221 -20.75 -9.30 -41.04
C TYR A 221 -20.59 -10.50 -40.09
N PHE A 222 -20.56 -11.73 -40.61
CA PHE A 222 -20.37 -12.92 -39.77
C PHE A 222 -18.96 -12.97 -39.17
N HIS A 223 -17.95 -12.57 -39.95
CA HIS A 223 -16.58 -12.48 -39.45
C HIS A 223 -16.47 -11.46 -38.31
N GLU A 224 -17.00 -10.25 -38.48
CA GLU A 224 -16.99 -9.21 -37.44
C GLU A 224 -17.78 -9.65 -36.21
N SER A 225 -18.97 -10.23 -36.41
CA SER A 225 -19.81 -10.72 -35.31
C SER A 225 -19.07 -11.75 -34.44
N ARG A 226 -18.29 -12.65 -35.06
CA ARG A 226 -17.46 -13.62 -34.34
C ARG A 226 -16.33 -12.95 -33.56
N ALA A 227 -15.64 -11.98 -34.18
CA ALA A 227 -14.57 -11.24 -33.51
C ALA A 227 -15.09 -10.46 -32.27
N ILE A 228 -16.30 -9.90 -32.36
CA ILE A 228 -16.96 -9.24 -31.21
C ILE A 228 -17.27 -10.27 -30.12
N ALA A 229 -17.79 -11.45 -30.47
CA ALA A 229 -18.07 -12.51 -29.50
C ALA A 229 -16.81 -12.97 -28.75
N ASP A 230 -15.70 -13.18 -29.48
CA ASP A 230 -14.40 -13.54 -28.90
C ASP A 230 -13.91 -12.45 -27.93
N THR A 231 -14.05 -11.17 -28.31
CA THR A 231 -13.68 -10.02 -27.46
C THR A 231 -14.51 -9.98 -26.18
N ILE A 232 -15.82 -10.24 -26.26
CA ILE A 232 -16.69 -10.29 -25.07
C ILE A 232 -16.28 -11.45 -24.15
N GLN A 233 -15.92 -12.61 -24.71
CA GLN A 233 -15.44 -13.73 -23.91
C GLN A 233 -14.15 -13.38 -23.16
N GLU A 234 -13.18 -12.71 -23.82
CA GLU A 234 -11.97 -12.21 -23.18
C GLU A 234 -12.30 -11.22 -22.04
N HIS A 235 -13.26 -10.33 -22.25
CA HIS A 235 -13.72 -9.40 -21.22
C HIS A 235 -14.35 -10.13 -20.03
N THR A 236 -15.15 -11.16 -20.25
CA THR A 236 -15.74 -11.98 -19.17
C THR A 236 -14.66 -12.65 -18.33
N GLU A 237 -13.57 -13.15 -18.94
CA GLU A 237 -12.44 -13.71 -18.19
C GLU A 237 -11.73 -12.64 -17.34
N LYS A 238 -11.51 -11.44 -17.90
CA LYS A 238 -10.94 -10.31 -17.16
C LYS A 238 -11.82 -9.86 -16.00
N ILE A 239 -13.16 -9.85 -16.16
CA ILE A 239 -14.12 -9.51 -15.11
C ILE A 239 -14.05 -10.54 -13.96
N LYS A 240 -13.91 -11.83 -14.26
CA LYS A 240 -13.72 -12.87 -13.24
C LYS A 240 -12.43 -12.66 -12.44
N ASN A 241 -11.31 -12.44 -13.14
CA ASN A 241 -10.02 -12.17 -12.50
C ASN A 241 -10.07 -10.90 -11.62
N ALA A 242 -10.73 -9.85 -12.10
CA ALA A 242 -10.92 -8.63 -11.33
C ALA A 242 -11.77 -8.87 -10.08
N THR A 243 -12.85 -9.66 -10.18
CA THR A 243 -13.70 -10.02 -9.04
C THR A 243 -12.92 -10.80 -7.97
N GLU A 244 -12.04 -11.72 -8.37
CA GLU A 244 -11.17 -12.45 -7.45
C GLU A 244 -10.14 -11.52 -6.77
N ALA A 245 -9.52 -10.62 -7.53
CA ALA A 245 -8.60 -9.62 -6.99
C ALA A 245 -9.29 -8.72 -5.95
N THR A 246 -10.49 -8.25 -6.24
CA THR A 246 -11.34 -7.46 -5.33
C THR A 246 -11.66 -8.23 -4.04
N ARG A 247 -11.94 -9.53 -4.13
CA ARG A 247 -12.13 -10.38 -2.94
C ARG A 247 -10.84 -10.48 -2.10
N ASN A 248 -9.68 -10.62 -2.75
CA ASN A 248 -8.39 -10.66 -2.05
C ASN A 248 -8.06 -9.35 -1.35
N ILE A 249 -8.39 -8.21 -1.98
CA ILE A 249 -8.23 -6.88 -1.37
C ILE A 249 -9.11 -6.76 -0.12
N ASN A 250 -10.39 -7.17 -0.18
CA ASN A 250 -11.27 -7.13 0.99
C ASN A 250 -10.73 -7.96 2.16
N MET A 251 -10.24 -9.18 1.92
CA MET A 251 -9.63 -10.00 2.98
C MET A 251 -8.38 -9.33 3.57
N ALA A 252 -7.56 -8.69 2.72
CA ALA A 252 -6.39 -7.95 3.19
C ALA A 252 -6.78 -6.72 4.03
N MET A 253 -7.86 -6.02 3.67
CA MET A 253 -8.38 -4.89 4.45
C MET A 253 -8.93 -5.33 5.82
N GLU A 254 -9.61 -6.48 5.90
CA GLU A 254 -10.03 -7.05 7.18
C GLU A 254 -8.84 -7.39 8.08
N GLN A 255 -7.79 -7.99 7.52
CA GLN A 255 -6.55 -8.27 8.26
C GLN A 255 -5.84 -7.00 8.70
N LEU A 256 -5.81 -5.97 7.84
CA LEU A 256 -5.20 -4.68 8.15
C LEU A 256 -5.96 -3.96 9.28
N ALA A 257 -7.29 -4.02 9.27
CA ALA A 257 -8.11 -3.48 10.35
C ALA A 257 -7.82 -4.18 11.69
N GLY A 258 -7.74 -5.53 11.68
CA GLY A 258 -7.38 -6.29 12.88
C GLY A 258 -5.97 -5.98 13.40
N ALA A 259 -4.98 -5.89 12.51
CA ALA A 259 -3.63 -5.47 12.87
C ALA A 259 -3.60 -4.04 13.43
N SER A 260 -4.45 -3.15 12.91
CA SER A 260 -4.58 -1.79 13.41
C SER A 260 -5.13 -1.76 14.84
N GLU A 261 -6.11 -2.59 15.16
CA GLU A 261 -6.65 -2.72 16.52
C GLU A 261 -5.59 -3.26 17.50
N GLU A 262 -4.79 -4.24 17.09
CA GLU A 262 -3.66 -4.73 17.89
C GLU A 262 -2.62 -3.61 18.16
N ILE A 263 -2.33 -2.79 17.14
CA ILE A 263 -1.41 -1.65 17.25
C ILE A 263 -1.96 -0.60 18.23
N ALA A 264 -3.26 -0.30 18.18
CA ALA A 264 -3.91 0.59 19.15
C ALA A 264 -3.79 0.04 20.58
N GLY A 265 -3.98 -1.27 20.76
CA GLY A 265 -3.77 -1.95 22.03
C GLY A 265 -2.33 -1.79 22.54
N LEU A 266 -1.33 -2.02 21.68
CA LEU A 266 0.07 -1.82 22.02
C LEU A 266 0.40 -0.36 22.39
N ALA A 267 -0.20 0.61 21.69
CA ALA A 267 -0.05 2.02 22.01
C ALA A 267 -0.61 2.33 23.42
N ALA A 268 -1.77 1.77 23.77
CA ALA A 268 -2.35 1.91 25.10
C ALA A 268 -1.47 1.29 26.19
N ASP A 269 -0.94 0.09 25.96
CA ASP A 269 -0.01 -0.58 26.89
C ASP A 269 1.28 0.22 27.09
N LEU A 270 1.79 0.83 26.02
CA LEU A 270 2.96 1.69 26.07
C LEU A 270 2.71 2.97 26.87
N SER A 271 1.52 3.57 26.71
CA SER A 271 1.07 4.70 27.53
C SER A 271 0.99 4.33 29.01
N ASN A 272 0.38 3.18 29.34
CA ASN A 272 0.32 2.67 30.72
C ASN A 272 1.72 2.46 31.31
N THR A 273 2.68 1.98 30.51
CA THR A 273 4.08 1.80 30.91
C THR A 273 4.76 3.14 31.21
N ALA A 274 4.51 4.17 30.39
CA ALA A 274 5.00 5.53 30.64
C ALA A 274 4.42 6.13 31.93
N ASP A 275 3.12 5.93 32.18
CA ASP A 275 2.46 6.39 33.41
C ASP A 275 3.06 5.71 34.64
N PHE A 276 3.30 4.40 34.58
CA PHE A 276 3.98 3.68 35.66
C PHE A 276 5.40 4.23 35.89
N GLY A 277 6.17 4.48 34.83
CA GLY A 277 7.50 5.09 34.93
C GLY A 277 7.47 6.48 35.59
N SER A 278 6.46 7.28 35.27
CA SER A 278 6.23 8.60 35.89
C SER A 278 5.97 8.49 37.40
N VAL A 279 5.19 7.48 37.83
CA VAL A 279 4.95 7.21 39.25
C VAL A 279 6.26 6.82 39.95
N VAL A 280 7.06 5.91 39.36
CA VAL A 280 8.35 5.50 39.92
C VAL A 280 9.29 6.69 40.10
N MET A 281 9.35 7.59 39.11
CA MET A 281 10.18 8.80 39.23
C MET A 281 9.73 9.71 40.36
N LYS A 282 8.41 9.90 40.53
CA LYS A 282 7.87 10.72 41.60
C LYS A 282 8.22 10.14 42.97
N GLU A 283 8.08 8.84 43.15
CA GLU A 283 8.47 8.13 44.38
C GLU A 283 9.98 8.29 44.67
N ILE A 284 10.83 8.19 43.64
CA ILE A 284 12.28 8.42 43.80
C ILE A 284 12.57 9.85 44.28
N GLN A 285 11.92 10.86 43.70
CA GLN A 285 12.09 12.27 44.08
C GLN A 285 11.61 12.53 45.52
N GLU A 286 10.48 11.93 45.92
CA GLU A 286 9.98 12.01 47.29
C GLU A 286 10.94 11.36 48.28
N LEU A 287 11.42 10.14 48.00
CA LEU A 287 12.40 9.44 48.83
C LEU A 287 13.71 10.23 48.94
N SER A 288 14.20 10.80 47.84
CA SER A 288 15.41 11.63 47.84
C SER A 288 15.25 12.85 48.76
N THR A 289 14.11 13.53 48.66
CA THR A 289 13.77 14.69 49.49
C THR A 289 13.71 14.32 50.98
N ILE A 290 13.19 13.13 51.31
CA ILE A 290 13.10 12.64 52.69
C ILE A 290 14.48 12.26 53.23
N VAL A 291 15.31 11.58 52.45
CA VAL A 291 16.59 11.00 52.93
C VAL A 291 17.69 12.04 53.01
N LYS A 292 17.76 12.99 52.06
CA LYS A 292 18.86 13.95 51.92
C LYS A 292 19.19 14.74 53.20
N PRO A 293 18.22 15.24 54.00
CA PRO A 293 18.51 15.96 55.25
C PRO A 293 19.17 15.10 56.35
N TYR A 294 19.02 13.78 56.30
CA TYR A 294 19.60 12.86 57.28
C TYR A 294 21.03 12.43 56.95
N ILE A 295 21.52 12.76 55.74
CA ILE A 295 22.88 12.48 55.32
C ILE A 295 23.75 13.69 55.69
N HIS A 296 24.27 13.69 56.92
CA HIS A 296 25.17 14.76 57.41
C HIS A 296 26.62 14.31 57.41
N ILE A 297 27.48 15.08 56.74
CA ILE A 297 28.85 14.71 56.43
C ILE A 297 29.80 15.74 57.06
N GLU A 298 30.14 15.53 58.33
CA GLU A 298 31.14 16.31 59.06
C GLU A 298 32.29 15.40 59.51
N ALA A 299 33.49 15.65 58.97
CA ALA A 299 34.72 15.00 59.41
C ALA A 299 35.81 16.06 59.65
N ASP A 300 36.30 16.14 60.88
CA ASP A 300 37.32 17.10 61.34
C ASP A 300 38.73 16.51 61.42
N ASP A 301 38.92 15.21 61.15
CA ASP A 301 40.24 14.58 61.18
C ASP A 301 40.83 14.34 59.78
N SER A 302 42.17 14.37 59.70
CA SER A 302 42.95 14.21 58.47
C SER A 302 43.24 12.75 58.09
N SER A 303 42.44 11.79 58.60
CA SER A 303 42.67 10.38 58.26
C SER A 303 42.39 10.09 56.78
N LEU A 304 43.14 9.13 56.22
CA LEU A 304 43.02 8.76 54.80
C LEU A 304 41.58 8.33 54.45
N THR A 305 40.94 7.53 55.30
CA THR A 305 39.54 7.11 55.15
C THR A 305 38.57 8.30 55.04
N ASN A 306 38.78 9.34 55.85
CA ASN A 306 37.94 10.55 55.81
C ASN A 306 38.25 11.44 54.61
N ILE A 307 39.52 11.55 54.20
CA ILE A 307 39.88 12.23 52.95
C ILE A 307 39.18 11.56 51.78
N LEU A 308 39.32 10.24 51.67
CA LEU A 308 38.68 9.44 50.64
C LEU A 308 37.15 9.65 50.66
N ALA A 309 36.49 9.50 51.81
CA ALA A 309 35.05 9.68 51.92
C ALA A 309 34.58 11.08 51.49
N ARG A 310 35.34 12.14 51.80
CA ARG A 310 35.06 13.49 51.29
C ARG A 310 35.16 13.59 49.77
N ARG A 311 36.14 12.89 49.16
CA ARG A 311 36.29 12.82 47.70
C ARG A 311 35.14 12.07 47.04
N LEU A 312 34.59 11.06 47.69
CA LEU A 312 33.40 10.37 47.19
C LEU A 312 32.18 11.30 47.18
N VAL A 313 32.03 12.15 48.21
CA VAL A 313 30.99 13.18 48.29
C VAL A 313 31.17 14.27 47.24
N ASP A 314 32.42 14.70 47.00
CA ASP A 314 32.74 15.65 45.93
C ASP A 314 32.32 15.09 44.56
N HIS A 315 32.52 13.79 44.32
CA HIS A 315 32.05 13.12 43.10
C HIS A 315 30.53 12.96 43.06
N ALA A 316 29.87 12.61 44.15
CA ALA A 316 28.40 12.57 44.21
C ALA A 316 27.79 13.94 43.83
N ASN A 317 28.36 15.03 44.36
CA ASN A 317 27.97 16.39 43.98
C ASN A 317 28.27 16.70 42.51
N TYR A 318 29.40 16.23 41.98
CA TYR A 318 29.73 16.35 40.56
C TYR A 318 28.69 15.67 39.67
N LEU A 319 28.29 14.42 39.98
CA LEU A 319 27.26 13.69 39.23
C LEU A 319 25.94 14.47 39.19
N LEU A 320 25.49 14.95 40.35
CA LEU A 320 24.27 15.75 40.47
C LEU A 320 24.36 17.07 39.70
N ASP A 321 25.49 17.78 39.78
CA ASP A 321 25.72 19.04 39.09
C ASP A 321 25.74 18.87 37.56
N VAL A 322 26.40 17.83 37.07
CA VAL A 322 26.49 17.51 35.64
C VAL A 322 25.11 17.18 35.07
N VAL A 323 24.29 16.41 35.79
CA VAL A 323 22.92 16.12 35.36
C VAL A 323 22.05 17.36 35.40
N ALA A 324 22.14 18.18 36.46
CA ALA A 324 21.38 19.43 36.56
C ALA A 324 21.75 20.45 35.46
N LYS A 325 23.00 20.41 34.97
CA LYS A 325 23.51 21.25 33.88
C LYS A 325 23.58 20.51 32.54
N GLY A 326 22.96 19.34 32.41
CA GLY A 326 23.03 18.53 31.20
C GLY A 326 22.58 19.32 29.96
N GLY A 327 23.31 19.20 28.85
CA GLY A 327 23.03 19.95 27.61
C GLY A 327 23.38 21.45 27.63
N SER A 328 23.93 21.98 28.72
CA SER A 328 24.38 23.39 28.80
C SER A 328 25.67 23.66 28.02
N LYS A 329 26.35 22.61 27.53
CA LYS A 329 27.65 22.67 26.83
C LYS A 329 28.76 23.30 27.66
N THR A 330 28.62 23.32 28.99
CA THR A 330 29.65 23.82 29.89
C THR A 330 30.79 22.82 30.01
N ARG A 331 32.03 23.29 29.94
CA ARG A 331 33.21 22.48 30.25
C ARG A 331 33.19 22.08 31.72
N THR A 332 33.26 20.79 31.99
CA THR A 332 33.44 20.24 33.32
C THR A 332 34.93 20.11 33.66
N LYS A 333 35.27 20.06 34.94
CA LYS A 333 36.65 19.79 35.37
C LYS A 333 37.06 18.40 34.88
N ASN A 334 38.30 18.24 34.40
CA ASN A 334 38.83 16.90 34.13
C ASN A 334 39.28 16.20 35.42
N HIS A 335 39.65 14.92 35.31
CA HIS A 335 40.00 14.09 36.46
C HIS A 335 41.23 14.62 37.22
N HIS A 336 42.20 15.28 36.60
CA HIS A 336 43.34 15.91 37.30
C HIS A 336 43.03 17.30 37.87
N GLU A 337 41.98 17.98 37.39
CA GLU A 337 41.55 19.30 37.86
C GLU A 337 40.60 19.23 39.07
N CYS A 338 40.06 18.04 39.36
CA CYS A 338 39.12 17.84 40.46
C CYS A 338 39.84 17.69 41.80
N ALA A 339 39.10 17.85 42.91
CA ALA A 339 39.68 17.78 44.26
C ALA A 339 40.27 16.40 44.60
N PHE A 340 39.80 15.34 43.94
CA PHE A 340 40.37 13.99 44.05
C PHE A 340 41.62 13.83 43.20
N GLY A 341 41.64 14.27 41.94
CA GLY A 341 42.84 14.23 41.09
C GLY A 341 44.02 14.96 41.69
N LEU A 342 43.79 16.20 42.16
CA LEU A 342 44.83 16.99 42.83
C LEU A 342 45.38 16.29 44.09
N TRP A 343 44.55 15.49 44.77
CA TRP A 343 45.00 14.67 45.90
C TRP A 343 45.72 13.41 45.42
N TYR A 344 45.17 12.71 44.43
CA TYR A 344 45.68 11.49 43.84
C TYR A 344 47.11 11.68 43.32
N ASP A 345 47.35 12.76 42.57
CA ASP A 345 48.68 13.05 42.02
C ASP A 345 49.73 13.33 43.10
N LYS A 346 49.35 13.99 44.20
CA LYS A 346 50.22 14.19 45.36
C LYS A 346 50.40 12.91 46.19
N ALA A 347 49.41 12.04 46.18
CA ALA A 347 49.39 10.81 46.97
C ALA A 347 50.16 9.67 46.29
N LYS A 348 50.51 9.79 45.00
CA LYS A 348 51.32 8.83 44.23
C LYS A 348 52.65 8.50 44.89
N ASP A 349 53.36 9.50 45.43
CA ASP A 349 54.64 9.27 46.12
C ASP A 349 54.52 8.33 47.33
N ARG A 350 53.34 8.34 47.96
CA ARG A 350 53.09 7.58 49.18
C ARG A 350 52.39 6.25 48.95
N TYR A 351 51.47 6.16 48.00
CA TYR A 351 50.62 4.98 47.78
C TYR A 351 50.76 4.37 46.38
N GLY A 352 51.64 4.89 45.52
CA GLY A 352 51.81 4.40 44.14
C GLY A 352 52.29 2.96 44.03
N HIS A 353 52.78 2.37 45.12
CA HIS A 353 53.15 0.96 45.20
C HIS A 353 51.95 0.02 45.49
N ILE A 354 50.77 0.58 45.82
CA ILE A 354 49.56 -0.19 46.12
C ILE A 354 48.76 -0.35 44.81
N PRO A 355 48.55 -1.58 44.30
CA PRO A 355 47.81 -1.82 43.06
C PRO A 355 46.40 -1.22 43.07
N GLU A 356 45.69 -1.32 44.20
CA GLU A 356 44.35 -0.79 44.38
C GLU A 356 44.33 0.74 44.31
N PHE A 357 45.38 1.43 44.75
CA PHE A 357 45.51 2.87 44.56
C PHE A 357 45.69 3.23 43.08
N VAL A 358 46.59 2.53 42.37
CA VAL A 358 46.83 2.77 40.94
C VAL A 358 45.56 2.52 40.12
N SER A 359 44.75 1.53 40.53
CA SER A 359 43.50 1.17 39.85
C SER A 359 42.42 2.27 39.86
N LEU A 360 42.53 3.29 40.73
CA LEU A 360 41.56 4.38 40.84
C LEU A 360 41.57 5.34 39.65
N ASP A 361 42.71 5.50 38.97
CA ASP A 361 42.91 6.54 37.97
C ASP A 361 42.00 6.36 36.75
N LYS A 362 41.89 5.11 36.26
CA LYS A 362 41.14 4.84 35.04
C LYS A 362 39.61 5.01 35.21
N PRO A 363 38.97 4.42 36.23
CA PRO A 363 37.55 4.68 36.51
C PRO A 363 37.27 6.16 36.80
N HIS A 364 38.20 6.85 37.46
CA HIS A 364 38.08 8.29 37.72
C HIS A 364 38.10 9.13 36.44
N GLU A 365 39.01 8.84 35.51
CA GLU A 365 39.00 9.44 34.17
C GLU A 365 37.66 9.19 33.47
N MET A 366 37.16 7.95 33.50
CA MET A 366 35.90 7.57 32.84
C MET A 366 34.71 8.38 33.35
N VAL A 367 34.61 8.65 34.66
CA VAL A 367 33.52 9.47 35.23
C VAL A 367 33.54 10.89 34.67
N HIS A 368 34.72 11.51 34.57
CA HIS A 368 34.83 12.86 34.04
C HIS A 368 34.60 12.93 32.53
N VAL A 369 35.03 11.91 31.77
CA VAL A 369 34.76 11.81 30.33
C VAL A 369 33.25 11.61 30.08
N ALA A 370 32.60 10.72 30.82
CA ALA A 370 31.17 10.49 30.69
C ALA A 370 30.36 11.71 31.16
N GLY A 371 30.78 12.36 32.25
CA GLY A 371 30.15 13.57 32.76
C GLY A 371 30.25 14.73 31.77
N GLN A 372 31.38 14.87 31.09
CA GLN A 372 31.54 15.85 30.01
C GLN A 372 30.56 15.59 28.86
N LYS A 373 30.34 14.33 28.46
CA LYS A 373 29.34 14.00 27.43
C LYS A 373 27.92 14.36 27.85
N VAL A 374 27.53 14.13 29.11
CA VAL A 374 26.22 14.54 29.63
C VAL A 374 26.07 16.07 29.66
N ALA A 375 27.13 16.79 30.03
CA ALA A 375 27.15 18.26 30.01
C ALA A 375 27.01 18.83 28.58
N GLU A 376 27.59 18.15 27.59
CA GLU A 376 27.46 18.49 26.16
C GLU A 376 26.05 18.20 25.63
N GLU A 377 25.54 17.01 25.91
CA GLU A 377 24.22 16.56 25.46
C GLU A 377 23.64 15.53 26.44
N ILE A 378 22.45 15.83 26.97
CA ILE A 378 21.75 14.92 27.86
C ILE A 378 20.95 13.89 27.04
N THR A 379 21.47 12.67 26.95
CA THR A 379 20.81 11.53 26.28
C THR A 379 20.79 10.31 27.19
N ILE A 380 19.87 9.37 26.92
CA ILE A 380 19.79 8.08 27.65
C ILE A 380 21.15 7.38 27.63
N ARG A 381 21.81 7.35 26.47
CA ARG A 381 23.12 6.72 26.28
C ARG A 381 24.22 7.41 27.08
N ASN A 382 24.25 8.75 27.10
CA ASN A 382 25.28 9.46 27.85
C ASN A 382 25.09 9.29 29.37
N LEU A 383 23.84 9.24 29.85
CA LEU A 383 23.54 8.93 31.25
C LEU A 383 23.93 7.50 31.63
N GLU A 384 23.67 6.52 30.76
CA GLU A 384 24.07 5.12 30.98
C GLU A 384 25.60 5.00 31.16
N LEU A 385 26.38 5.63 30.26
CA LEU A 385 27.84 5.67 30.38
C LEU A 385 28.31 6.33 31.67
N LEU A 386 27.62 7.38 32.13
CA LEU A 386 27.95 8.07 33.38
C LEU A 386 27.68 7.17 34.59
N ILE A 387 26.51 6.51 34.63
CA ILE A 387 26.12 5.58 35.70
C ILE A 387 27.09 4.40 35.78
N GLU A 388 27.48 3.83 34.64
CA GLU A 388 28.46 2.74 34.58
C GLU A 388 29.83 3.19 35.10
N ALA A 389 30.36 4.30 34.59
CA ALA A 389 31.65 4.84 35.01
C ALA A 389 31.67 5.20 36.50
N SER A 390 30.59 5.78 37.03
CA SER A 390 30.47 6.12 38.44
C SER A 390 30.30 4.89 39.33
N GLY A 391 29.73 3.80 38.82
CA GLY A 391 29.76 2.50 39.48
C GLY A 391 31.18 1.93 39.60
N GLU A 392 31.97 2.01 38.54
CA GLU A 392 33.35 1.51 38.52
C GLU A 392 34.28 2.29 39.46
N ILE A 393 34.16 3.62 39.54
CA ILE A 393 34.97 4.40 40.50
C ILE A 393 34.60 4.03 41.95
N LEU A 394 33.33 3.77 42.26
CA LEU A 394 32.91 3.36 43.59
C LEU A 394 33.51 1.99 43.96
N LYS A 395 33.51 1.02 43.04
CA LYS A 395 34.13 -0.29 43.25
C LYS A 395 35.62 -0.17 43.54
N ALA A 396 36.35 0.57 42.71
CA ALA A 396 37.79 0.78 42.87
C ALA A 396 38.10 1.47 44.21
N PHE A 397 37.30 2.48 44.56
CA PHE A 397 37.41 3.22 45.80
C PHE A 397 37.20 2.33 47.04
N LEU A 398 36.18 1.46 47.03
CA LEU A 398 35.92 0.52 48.12
C LEU A 398 37.05 -0.53 48.26
N SER A 399 37.61 -0.99 47.14
CA SER A 399 38.75 -1.92 47.14
C SER A 399 39.98 -1.29 47.80
N PHE A 400 40.29 -0.03 47.43
CA PHE A 400 41.40 0.69 48.03
C PHE A 400 41.16 0.98 49.51
N ALA A 401 39.97 1.43 49.90
CA ALA A 401 39.62 1.69 51.29
C ALA A 401 39.78 0.44 52.17
N LYS A 402 39.37 -0.73 51.67
CA LYS A 402 39.55 -2.01 52.36
C LYS A 402 41.03 -2.35 52.57
N THR A 403 41.86 -2.15 51.55
CA THR A 403 43.31 -2.45 51.57
C THR A 403 44.08 -1.60 52.58
N ILE A 404 43.57 -0.41 52.91
CA ILE A 404 44.18 0.51 53.88
C ILE A 404 43.73 0.20 55.32
N ASP A 405 42.55 -0.39 55.48
CA ASP A 405 41.96 -0.72 56.79
C ASP A 405 42.42 -2.09 57.33
N GLU A 406 42.94 -2.97 56.46
CA GLU A 406 43.63 -4.24 56.76
C GLU A 406 45.13 -4.01 57.05
#